data_AF-A0A822ASL5-F1
#
_entry.id   AF-A0A822ASL5-F1
#
_cell.length_a   1.000
_cell.length_b   1.000
_cell.length_c   1.000
_cell.angle_alpha   90.00
_cell.angle_beta   90.00
_cell.angle_gamma   90.00
#
_symmetry.space_group_name_H-M   'P 1'
#
loop_
_entity.id
_entity.type
_entity.pdbx_description
1 polymer ?
#
loop_
_entity_poly.entity_id
_entity_poly.type
_entity_poly.pdbx_seq_one_letter_code
_entity_poly.pdbx_strand_id
1 'polypeptide(L)' 'ANEIPYDGYPNDIISDYVRRGERLEIPDDTPLQFSAVITKCWANDPDDRPPCSQLIVLIEELR' A
#
# COMPACT_ATOMS: atom_id res chain seq x y z
N ALA A 1 14.21 0.03 -7.66
CA ALA A 1 14.71 1.41 -7.77
C ALA A 1 14.08 2.25 -6.66
N ASN A 2 14.70 3.34 -6.21
CA ASN A 2 14.07 4.28 -5.27
C ASN A 2 13.32 5.33 -6.09
N GLU A 3 12.05 5.05 -6.38
CA GLU A 3 11.16 5.95 -7.11
C GLU A 3 10.36 6.83 -6.16
N ILE A 4 9.93 7.99 -6.64
CA ILE A 4 9.03 8.88 -5.90
C ILE A 4 7.60 8.39 -6.12
N PRO A 5 6.83 8.03 -5.08
CA PRO A 5 5.44 7.63 -5.24
C PRO A 5 4.61 8.76 -5.86
N TYR A 6 3.83 8.43 -6.89
CA TYR A 6 3.01 9.39 -7.63
C TYR A 6 3.84 10.56 -8.22
N ASP A 7 5.07 10.31 -8.67
CA ASP A 7 5.92 11.36 -9.26
C ASP A 7 5.21 12.11 -10.39
N GLY A 8 5.34 13.44 -10.40
CA GLY A 8 4.69 14.34 -11.37
C GLY A 8 3.19 14.61 -11.15
N TYR A 9 2.53 13.99 -10.16
CA TYR A 9 1.13 14.27 -9.88
C TYR A 9 0.94 15.40 -8.85
N PRO A 10 0.01 16.35 -9.09
CA PRO A 10 -0.42 17.30 -8.08
C PRO A 10 -1.10 16.64 -6.87
N ASN A 11 -0.94 17.21 -5.68
CA ASN A 11 -1.45 16.63 -4.42
C ASN A 11 -2.98 16.48 -4.37
N ASP A 12 -3.73 17.40 -4.98
CA ASP A 12 -5.18 17.35 -5.06
C ASP A 12 -5.64 16.16 -5.92
N ILE A 13 -4.98 15.94 -7.06
CA ILE A 13 -5.23 14.78 -7.92
C ILE A 13 -4.91 13.48 -7.19
N ILE A 14 -3.80 13.42 -6.45
CA ILE A 14 -3.45 12.23 -5.64
C ILE A 14 -4.51 11.97 -4.56
N SER A 15 -4.97 13.02 -3.87
CA SER A 15 -6.02 12.89 -2.84
C SER A 15 -7.31 12.31 -3.44
N ASP A 16 -7.75 12.82 -4.58
CA ASP A 16 -8.97 12.36 -5.24
C ASP A 16 -8.85 10.90 -5.71
N TYR A 17 -7.72 10.54 -6.32
CA TYR A 17 -7.40 9.18 -6.75
C TYR A 17 -7.48 8.19 -5.56
N VAL A 18 -6.79 8.50 -4.46
CA VAL A 18 -6.76 7.66 -3.26
C VAL A 18 -8.13 7.55 -2.59
N ARG A 19 -8.91 8.64 -2.54
CA ARG A 19 -10.27 8.64 -1.98
C ARG A 19 -11.25 7.79 -2.79
N ARG A 20 -11.02 7.61 -4.10
CA ARG A 20 -11.79 6.68 -4.95
C ARG A 20 -11.40 5.21 -4.77
N GLY A 21 -10.43 4.92 -3.90
CA GLY A 21 -9.92 3.57 -3.69
C GLY A 21 -8.83 3.16 -4.68
N GLU A 22 -8.44 4.05 -5.60
CA GLU A 22 -7.37 3.78 -6.57
C GLU A 22 -5.99 3.86 -5.89
N ARG A 23 -5.04 3.03 -6.32
CA ARG A 23 -3.69 2.93 -5.75
C ARG A 23 -2.64 2.86 -6.86
N LEU A 24 -1.38 3.07 -6.50
CA LEU A 24 -0.26 2.73 -7.39
C LEU A 24 -0.27 1.24 -7.68
N GLU A 25 0.16 0.91 -8.90
CA GLU A 25 0.46 -0.47 -9.27
C GLU A 25 1.61 -0.99 -8.40
N ILE A 26 1.47 -2.22 -7.91
CA ILE A 26 2.54 -2.91 -7.19
C ILE A 26 3.41 -3.59 -8.25
N PRO A 27 4.74 -3.36 -8.28
CA PRO A 27 5.61 -3.99 -9.26
C PRO A 27 5.52 -5.52 -9.24
N ASP A 28 5.51 -6.15 -10.41
CA ASP A 28 5.38 -7.61 -10.58
C ASP A 28 6.51 -8.42 -9.90
N ASP A 29 7.67 -7.80 -9.70
CA ASP A 29 8.82 -8.40 -9.01
C ASP A 29 8.72 -8.30 -7.47
N THR A 30 7.66 -7.67 -6.95
CA THR A 30 7.40 -7.61 -5.51
C THR A 30 7.02 -9.00 -4.98
N PRO A 31 7.71 -9.52 -3.94
CA PRO A 31 7.33 -10.80 -3.35
C PRO A 31 5.87 -10.79 -2.92
N LEU A 32 5.15 -11.88 -3.21
CA LEU A 32 3.70 -11.99 -3.00
C LEU A 32 3.27 -11.57 -1.59
N GLN A 33 4.05 -11.95 -0.58
CA GLN A 33 3.79 -11.61 0.82
C GLN A 33 3.80 -10.10 1.07
N PHE A 34 4.75 -9.35 0.48
CA PHE A 34 4.78 -7.90 0.57
C PHE A 34 3.66 -7.24 -0.23
N SER A 35 3.33 -7.76 -1.42
CA SER A 35 2.18 -7.25 -2.19
C SER A 35 0.87 -7.36 -1.40
N ALA A 36 0.69 -8.46 -0.65
CA ALA A 36 -0.46 -8.67 0.20
C ALA A 36 -0.48 -7.72 1.40
N VAL A 37 0.67 -7.44 2.02
CA VAL A 37 0.81 -6.44 3.09
C VAL A 37 0.42 -5.05 2.57
N ILE A 38 0.99 -4.63 1.44
CA ILE A 38 0.71 -3.32 0.82
C ILE A 38 -0.78 -3.19 0.53
N THR A 39 -1.39 -4.21 -0.09
CA THR A 39 -2.83 -4.22 -0.42
C THR A 39 -3.70 -4.06 0.83
N LYS A 40 -3.41 -4.78 1.92
CA LYS A 40 -4.16 -4.67 3.19
C LYS A 40 -4.01 -3.29 3.83
N CYS A 41 -2.79 -2.75 3.87
CA CYS A 41 -2.54 -1.41 4.41
C CYS A 41 -3.25 -0.31 3.61
N TRP A 42 -3.46 -0.56 2.31
CA TRP A 42 -4.11 0.35 1.39
C TRP A 42 -5.63 0.15 1.26
N ALA A 43 -6.27 -0.63 2.14
CA ALA A 43 -7.71 -0.79 2.15
C ALA A 43 -8.43 0.58 2.18
N ASN A 44 -9.45 0.72 1.33
CA ASN A 44 -10.15 2.00 1.19
C ASN A 44 -10.93 2.34 2.47
N ASP A 45 -11.64 1.35 3.01
CA ASP A 45 -12.23 1.44 4.34
C ASP A 45 -11.11 1.40 5.41
N PRO A 46 -11.03 2.40 6.30
CA PRO A 46 -10.09 2.38 7.42
C PRO A 46 -10.25 1.18 8.35
N ASP A 47 -11.46 0.64 8.52
CA ASP A 47 -11.73 -0.47 9.44
C ASP A 47 -11.20 -1.81 8.90
N ASP A 48 -10.98 -1.91 7.58
CA ASP A 48 -10.36 -3.07 6.92
C ASP A 48 -8.82 -3.07 7.04
N ARG A 49 -8.22 -1.98 7.53
CA ARG A 49 -6.76 -1.87 7.65
C ARG A 49 -6.26 -2.62 8.89
N PRO A 50 -5.19 -3.43 8.76
CA PRO A 50 -4.63 -4.13 9.90
C PRO A 50 -3.97 -3.13 10.87
N PRO A 51 -4.06 -3.36 12.19
CA PRO A 51 -3.27 -2.61 13.15
C PRO A 51 -1.78 -2.94 13.00
N CYS A 52 -0.90 -2.01 13.38
CA CYS A 52 0.55 -2.21 13.30
C CYS A 52 1.03 -3.45 14.06
N SER A 53 0.37 -3.82 15.16
CA SER A 53 0.69 -5.04 15.91
C SER A 53 0.56 -6.31 15.06
N GLN A 54 -0.47 -6.39 14.20
CA GLN A 54 -0.65 -7.50 13.27
C GLN A 54 0.36 -7.45 12.12
N LEU A 55 0.71 -6.25 11.66
CA LEU A 55 1.71 -6.07 10.60
C LEU A 55 3.11 -6.52 11.06
N ILE A 56 3.49 -6.22 12.29
CA ILE A 56 4.79 -6.65 12.85
C ILE A 56 4.89 -8.17 12.83
N VAL A 57 3.88 -8.88 13.33
CA VAL A 57 3.82 -10.35 13.32
C VAL A 57 3.95 -10.88 11.90
N LEU A 58 3.15 -10.35 10.97
CA LEU A 58 3.17 -10.77 9.57
C LEU A 58 4.56 -10.58 8.94
N ILE A 59 5.21 -9.43 9.16
CA ILE A 59 6.53 -9.11 8.60
C ILE A 59 7.63 -9.96 9.23
N GLU A 60 7.54 -10.27 10.53
CA GLU A 60 8.48 -11.17 11.21
C GLU A 60 8.39 -12.61 10.68
N GLU A 61 7.20 -13.06 10.31
CA GLU A 61 6.98 -14.37 9.68
C GLU A 61 7.50 -14.46 8.23
N LEU A 62 7.83 -13.33 7.59
CA LEU A 62 8.42 -13.31 6.23
C LEU A 62 9.95 -13.45 6.24
N ARG A 63 10.58 -13.53 7.41
CA ARG A 63 12.04 -13.63 7.58
C ARG A 63 12.58 -15.03 7.31
#